data_AF-A0AAD8DPG0-F1
#
_entry.id   AF-A0AAD8DPG0-F1
#
_cell.length_a   1.000
_cell.length_b   1.000
_cell.length_c   1.000
_cell.angle_alpha   90.00
_cell.angle_beta   90.00
_cell.angle_gamma   90.00
#
_symmetry.space_group_name_H-M   'P 1'
#
loop_
_entity.id
_entity.type
_entity.pdbx_description
1 polymer ?
#
loop_
_entity_poly.entity_id
_entity_poly.type
_entity_poly.pdbx_seq_one_letter_code
_entity_poly.pdbx_strand_id
1 'polypeptide(L)'
;MKNHYILKTYCERIFLIGSGNFWYEESEIGDDRTLLYRAYNALLFFLYGFMTMFEIMAATMGDYPEDEKRDSVSFAVSHTIVMIKIFSVTTNKSLIKSLNRKMVSVCESYEESALMAKKYKIMKINVVGYVSIVYGSCFFFVFEGLRKMFTGSHFVTVVTYYPTFEDDSILATSVRVFTTAVLYVMMVTMILSVDTFTMIYLIMYKYKFMTLKQYFENLREEFYVLNNRGEYDLATERMASGLVEGIKMHNTLIRLSVDIDKAFGTVMALQVCQSSGSAVSLLLQIALSDQLTSIASMKLIFFVGALFFLLGLFLCNAGEITYQASEVSDAIFYCGWQSCPPRPKSNSRHNIRQLVLLAIMQAQRPLVMKAFKMLELTYGTFILVVRSTYSVFALFYAQNT
;
A
#
# COMPACT_ATOMS: atom_id res chain seq x y z
N MET A 1 -17.67 -11.10 -4.39
CA MET A 1 -16.47 -11.89 -4.01
C MET A 1 -16.12 -11.53 -2.57
N LYS A 2 -16.06 -12.51 -1.66
CA LYS A 2 -15.77 -12.25 -0.23
C LYS A 2 -14.31 -11.87 0.00
N ASN A 3 -14.03 -11.10 1.05
CA ASN A 3 -12.67 -10.72 1.47
C ASN A 3 -11.75 -11.92 1.70
N HIS A 4 -12.30 -13.00 2.25
CA HIS A 4 -11.58 -14.24 2.50
C HIS A 4 -10.88 -14.73 1.23
N TYR A 5 -11.60 -14.87 0.12
CA TYR A 5 -11.02 -15.35 -1.14
C TYR A 5 -9.96 -14.40 -1.70
N ILE A 6 -10.17 -13.09 -1.58
CA ILE A 6 -9.23 -12.09 -2.08
C ILE A 6 -7.90 -12.20 -1.33
N LEU A 7 -7.95 -12.16 0.01
CA LEU A 7 -6.75 -12.21 0.85
C LEU A 7 -6.05 -13.57 0.80
N LYS A 8 -6.81 -14.67 0.77
CA LYS A 8 -6.26 -16.02 0.65
C LYS A 8 -5.48 -16.19 -0.66
N THR A 9 -6.10 -15.83 -1.79
CA THR A 9 -5.42 -15.88 -3.11
C THR A 9 -4.16 -15.01 -3.13
N TYR A 10 -4.18 -13.86 -2.46
CA TYR A 10 -3.01 -13.00 -2.34
C TYR A 10 -1.91 -13.64 -1.48
N CYS A 11 -2.26 -14.20 -0.32
CA CYS A 11 -1.31 -14.88 0.56
C CYS A 11 -0.70 -16.11 -0.11
N GLU A 12 -1.46 -16.84 -0.94
CA GLU A 12 -0.96 -17.97 -1.73
C GLU A 12 0.12 -17.51 -2.72
N ARG A 13 -0.14 -16.43 -3.46
CA ARG A 13 0.85 -15.85 -4.39
C ARG A 13 2.10 -15.37 -3.67
N ILE A 14 1.93 -14.69 -2.53
CA ILE A 14 3.04 -14.21 -1.71
C ILE A 14 3.90 -15.36 -1.17
N PHE A 15 3.26 -16.48 -0.79
CA PHE A 15 3.97 -17.69 -0.38
C PHE A 15 4.80 -18.28 -1.52
N LEU A 16 4.27 -18.37 -2.74
CA LEU A 16 5.00 -18.88 -3.91
C LEU A 16 6.26 -18.05 -4.24
N ILE A 17 6.22 -16.74 -4.00
CA ILE A 17 7.33 -15.83 -4.28
C ILE A 17 8.41 -15.86 -3.19
N GLY A 18 8.16 -16.55 -2.06
CA GLY A 18 9.17 -16.78 -1.03
C GLY A 18 9.05 -15.88 0.20
N SER A 19 8.14 -14.91 0.23
CA SER A 19 8.03 -13.98 1.39
C SER A 19 7.36 -14.58 2.64
N GLY A 20 6.75 -15.75 2.51
CA GLY A 20 6.24 -16.56 3.62
C GLY A 20 4.71 -16.60 3.70
N ASN A 21 4.20 -17.51 4.54
CA ASN A 21 2.77 -17.67 4.73
C ASN A 21 2.17 -16.58 5.65
N PHE A 22 1.53 -15.57 5.09
CA PHE A 22 0.83 -14.51 5.84
C PHE A 22 -0.63 -14.86 6.22
N TRP A 23 -1.10 -16.05 5.90
CA TRP A 23 -2.46 -16.49 6.22
C TRP A 23 -2.59 -16.97 7.66
N TYR A 24 -3.78 -16.73 8.23
CA TYR A 24 -4.03 -16.94 9.65
C TYR A 24 -4.44 -18.38 9.98
N GLU A 25 -5.02 -19.11 9.04
CA GLU A 25 -5.27 -20.54 9.20
C GLU A 25 -3.97 -21.30 8.89
N GLU A 26 -3.49 -22.04 9.87
CA GLU A 26 -2.35 -22.95 9.68
C GLU A 26 -2.76 -24.04 8.67
N SER A 27 -1.77 -24.57 7.94
CA SER A 27 -1.89 -25.64 6.91
C SER A 27 -2.72 -25.39 5.64
N GLU A 28 -3.45 -24.28 5.49
CA GLU A 28 -4.23 -24.05 4.25
C GLU A 28 -3.40 -23.68 3.02
N ILE A 29 -2.34 -22.88 3.18
CA ILE A 29 -1.51 -22.39 2.06
C ILE A 29 -0.21 -23.19 1.95
N GLY A 30 0.45 -23.41 3.08
CA GLY A 30 1.76 -24.05 3.13
C GLY A 30 2.49 -23.73 4.43
N ASP A 31 3.48 -24.55 4.76
CA ASP A 31 4.30 -24.38 5.95
C ASP A 31 5.65 -23.76 5.61
N ASP A 32 5.80 -22.48 5.96
CA ASP A 32 7.06 -21.75 5.82
C ASP A 32 8.12 -22.14 6.88
N ARG A 33 7.80 -23.04 7.82
CA ARG A 33 8.76 -23.60 8.77
C ARG A 33 9.57 -24.76 8.18
N THR A 34 9.14 -25.29 7.03
CA THR A 34 9.87 -26.36 6.33
C THR A 34 11.29 -25.90 5.97
N LEU A 35 12.26 -26.82 6.12
CA LEU A 35 13.67 -26.51 5.89
C LEU A 35 13.94 -26.06 4.45
N LEU A 36 13.27 -26.69 3.46
CA LEU A 36 13.37 -26.31 2.05
C LEU A 36 12.89 -24.88 1.81
N TYR A 37 11.73 -24.50 2.35
CA TYR A 37 11.20 -23.16 2.18
C TYR A 37 12.07 -22.10 2.88
N ARG A 38 12.60 -22.41 4.06
CA ARG A 38 13.55 -21.53 4.76
C ARG A 38 14.84 -21.33 3.99
N ALA A 39 15.39 -22.40 3.40
CA ALA A 39 16.58 -22.31 2.55
C ALA A 39 16.31 -21.46 1.29
N TYR A 40 15.16 -21.66 0.64
CA TYR A 40 14.73 -20.85 -0.51
C TYR A 40 14.59 -19.37 -0.16
N ASN A 41 13.89 -19.07 0.94
CA ASN A 41 13.70 -17.69 1.41
C ASN A 41 15.05 -17.03 1.78
N ALA A 42 15.90 -17.75 2.52
CA ALA A 42 17.24 -17.28 2.88
C ALA A 42 18.10 -17.01 1.64
N LEU A 43 18.04 -17.87 0.63
CA LEU A 43 18.74 -17.69 -0.64
C LEU A 43 18.25 -16.43 -1.37
N LEU A 44 16.94 -16.20 -1.46
CA LEU A 44 16.39 -14.99 -2.10
C LEU A 44 16.85 -13.72 -1.40
N PHE A 45 16.71 -13.64 -0.07
CA PHE A 45 17.17 -12.48 0.70
C PHE A 45 18.69 -12.27 0.58
N PHE A 46 19.47 -13.36 0.53
CA PHE A 46 20.90 -13.29 0.30
C PHE A 46 21.21 -12.70 -1.09
N LEU A 47 20.54 -13.18 -2.14
CA LEU A 47 20.72 -12.67 -3.51
C LEU A 47 20.36 -11.19 -3.61
N TYR A 48 19.22 -10.78 -3.04
CA TYR A 48 18.82 -9.37 -3.05
C TYR A 48 19.79 -8.50 -2.26
N GLY A 49 20.16 -8.91 -1.05
CA GLY A 49 21.09 -8.18 -0.20
C GLY A 49 22.48 -8.06 -0.85
N PHE A 50 22.95 -9.13 -1.49
CA PHE A 50 24.22 -9.13 -2.21
C PHE A 50 24.17 -8.19 -3.42
N MET A 51 23.13 -8.26 -4.24
CA MET A 51 22.94 -7.35 -5.37
C MET A 51 22.90 -5.89 -4.91
N THR A 52 22.10 -5.55 -3.89
CA THR A 52 22.00 -4.18 -3.37
C THR A 52 23.30 -3.70 -2.73
N MET A 53 24.09 -4.59 -2.13
CA MET A 53 25.40 -4.23 -1.60
C MET A 53 26.37 -3.85 -2.73
N PHE A 54 26.36 -4.60 -3.84
CA PHE A 54 27.10 -4.23 -5.06
C PHE A 54 26.55 -2.94 -5.71
N GLU A 55 25.24 -2.72 -5.57
CA GLU A 55 24.48 -1.46 -5.69
C GLU A 55 25.24 -0.26 -5.10
N ILE A 56 25.37 -0.33 -3.78
CA ILE A 56 25.94 0.72 -2.95
C ILE A 56 27.44 0.88 -3.24
N MET A 57 28.17 -0.21 -3.44
CA MET A 57 29.58 -0.15 -3.81
C MET A 57 29.80 0.54 -5.16
N ALA A 58 28.95 0.25 -6.16
CA ALA A 58 28.99 0.95 -7.45
C ALA A 58 28.78 2.46 -7.27
N ALA A 59 27.78 2.85 -6.49
CA ALA A 59 27.43 4.25 -6.28
C ALA A 59 28.50 5.04 -5.50
N THR A 60 29.30 4.37 -4.65
CA THR A 60 30.26 5.02 -3.75
C THR A 60 31.71 4.92 -4.20
N MET A 61 32.09 3.80 -4.82
CA MET A 61 33.47 3.47 -5.18
C MET A 61 33.66 3.18 -6.67
N GLY A 62 32.57 3.04 -7.43
CA GLY A 62 32.65 2.68 -8.84
C GLY A 62 33.02 3.86 -9.72
N ASP A 63 33.82 3.58 -10.73
CA ASP A 63 34.19 4.52 -11.78
C ASP A 63 33.43 4.17 -13.06
N TYR A 64 32.44 5.00 -13.40
CA TYR A 64 31.52 4.78 -14.51
C TYR A 64 31.30 6.08 -15.28
N PRO A 65 30.90 5.99 -16.56
CA PRO A 65 30.38 7.13 -17.30
C PRO A 65 29.25 7.86 -16.54
N GLU A 66 29.12 9.17 -16.74
CA GLU A 66 28.19 10.02 -16.00
C GLU A 66 26.72 9.55 -16.06
N ASP A 67 26.29 8.94 -17.16
CA ASP A 67 24.95 8.37 -17.29
C ASP A 67 24.74 7.14 -16.39
N GLU A 68 25.70 6.22 -16.35
CA GLU A 68 25.65 5.02 -15.50
C GLU A 68 25.87 5.35 -14.02
N LYS A 69 26.67 6.38 -13.72
CA LYS A 69 26.88 6.86 -12.35
C LYS A 69 25.58 7.39 -11.73
N ARG A 70 24.80 8.15 -12.50
CA ARG A 70 23.48 8.66 -12.06
C ARG A 70 22.47 7.54 -11.84
N ASP A 71 22.45 6.56 -12.74
CA ASP A 71 21.61 5.36 -12.60
C ASP A 71 22.02 4.54 -11.36
N SER A 72 23.32 4.36 -11.12
CA SER A 72 23.87 3.62 -9.98
C SER A 72 23.41 4.20 -8.64
N VAL A 73 23.51 5.52 -8.46
CA VAL A 73 23.04 6.20 -7.23
C VAL A 73 21.53 6.01 -7.05
N SER A 74 20.76 6.16 -8.14
CA SER A 74 19.30 6.05 -8.11
C SER A 74 18.86 4.63 -7.72
N PHE A 75 19.51 3.61 -8.28
CA PHE A 75 19.24 2.21 -7.98
C PHE A 75 19.67 1.83 -6.57
N ALA A 76 20.88 2.19 -6.14
CA ALA A 76 21.38 1.88 -4.81
C ALA A 76 20.41 2.40 -3.72
N VAL A 77 19.95 3.64 -3.84
CA VAL A 77 18.98 4.23 -2.90
C VAL A 77 17.62 3.52 -3.02
N SER A 78 17.10 3.35 -4.23
CA SER A 78 15.76 2.80 -4.45
C SER A 78 15.66 1.34 -3.99
N HIS A 79 16.61 0.49 -4.37
CA HIS A 79 16.62 -0.92 -4.00
C HIS A 79 16.91 -1.13 -2.52
N THR A 80 17.72 -0.27 -1.89
CA THR A 80 17.85 -0.25 -0.43
C THR A 80 16.50 0.01 0.25
N ILE A 81 15.73 0.98 -0.24
CA ILE A 81 14.39 1.26 0.28
C ILE A 81 13.44 0.06 0.06
N VAL A 82 13.50 -0.58 -1.12
CA VAL A 82 12.73 -1.80 -1.42
C VAL A 82 13.08 -2.93 -0.46
N MET A 83 14.36 -3.14 -0.16
CA MET A 83 14.81 -4.14 0.81
C MET A 83 14.29 -3.87 2.22
N ILE A 84 14.35 -2.62 2.68
CA ILE A 84 13.80 -2.23 3.98
C ILE A 84 12.29 -2.46 4.03
N LYS A 85 11.57 -2.15 2.94
CA LYS A 85 10.12 -2.40 2.80
C LYS A 85 9.79 -3.90 2.91
N ILE A 86 10.48 -4.75 2.15
CA ILE A 86 10.29 -6.21 2.18
C ILE A 86 10.58 -6.75 3.58
N PHE A 87 11.68 -6.32 4.21
CA PHE A 87 12.03 -6.70 5.57
C PHE A 87 10.99 -6.25 6.60
N SER A 88 10.45 -5.04 6.46
CA SER A 88 9.43 -4.49 7.36
C SER A 88 8.13 -5.32 7.34
N VAL A 89 7.68 -5.75 6.17
CA VAL A 89 6.46 -6.60 6.06
C VAL A 89 6.72 -8.00 6.60
N THR A 90 7.85 -8.61 6.25
CA THR A 90 8.18 -9.99 6.66
C THR A 90 8.42 -10.12 8.17
N THR A 91 9.00 -9.11 8.81
CA THR A 91 9.15 -9.09 10.28
C THR A 91 7.80 -8.93 11.01
N ASN A 92 6.84 -8.22 10.42
CA ASN A 92 5.49 -8.03 10.95
C ASN A 92 4.52 -9.18 10.64
N LYS A 93 5.02 -10.35 10.22
CA LYS A 93 4.20 -11.48 9.77
C LYS A 93 3.11 -11.92 10.74
N SER A 94 3.39 -12.05 12.03
CA SER A 94 2.40 -12.48 13.03
C SER A 94 1.26 -11.46 13.18
N LEU A 95 1.60 -10.18 13.13
CA LEU A 95 0.62 -9.09 13.13
C LEU A 95 -0.26 -9.13 11.87
N ILE A 96 0.35 -9.36 10.70
CA ILE A 96 -0.36 -9.47 9.43
C ILE A 96 -1.33 -10.67 9.42
N LYS A 97 -0.96 -11.82 10.00
CA LYS A 97 -1.89 -12.94 10.19
C LYS A 97 -3.12 -12.52 11.00
N SER A 98 -2.89 -11.86 12.14
CA SER A 98 -3.98 -11.35 12.98
C SER A 98 -4.85 -10.32 12.23
N LEU A 99 -4.23 -9.43 11.46
CA LEU A 99 -4.90 -8.46 10.60
C LEU A 99 -5.77 -9.13 9.53
N ASN A 100 -5.26 -10.17 8.85
CA ASN A 100 -6.02 -10.93 7.86
C ASN A 100 -7.30 -11.51 8.47
N ARG A 101 -7.20 -12.14 9.64
CA ARG A 101 -8.36 -12.69 10.36
C ARG A 101 -9.40 -11.61 10.66
N LYS A 102 -8.96 -10.50 11.27
CA LYS A 102 -9.84 -9.38 11.64
C LYS A 102 -10.48 -8.72 10.41
N MET A 103 -9.72 -8.53 9.33
CA MET A 103 -10.21 -7.90 8.09
C MET A 103 -11.27 -8.75 7.39
N VAL A 104 -11.14 -10.09 7.47
CA VAL A 104 -12.17 -11.01 6.97
C VAL A 104 -13.43 -10.92 7.83
N SER A 105 -13.30 -11.03 9.16
CA SER A 105 -14.46 -11.20 10.06
C SER A 105 -15.27 -9.93 10.32
N VAL A 106 -14.61 -8.76 10.39
CA VAL A 106 -15.30 -7.51 10.79
C VAL A 106 -16.31 -7.10 9.73
N CYS A 107 -17.55 -6.81 10.12
CA CYS A 107 -18.65 -6.44 9.23
C CYS A 107 -19.05 -7.51 8.17
N GLU A 108 -18.54 -8.76 8.23
CA GLU A 108 -18.78 -9.77 7.18
C GLU A 108 -20.28 -10.00 6.91
N SER A 109 -21.09 -10.07 7.96
CA SER A 109 -22.54 -10.29 7.88
C SER A 109 -23.30 -9.18 7.18
N TYR A 110 -22.71 -7.99 7.08
CA TYR A 110 -23.35 -6.79 6.54
C TYR A 110 -22.76 -6.36 5.19
N GLU A 111 -21.87 -7.17 4.61
CA GLU A 111 -21.26 -6.87 3.31
C GLU A 111 -22.23 -7.08 2.15
N GLU A 112 -22.72 -5.98 1.58
CA GLU A 112 -23.58 -6.05 0.40
C GLU A 112 -22.84 -6.43 -0.89
N SER A 113 -23.44 -7.33 -1.67
CA SER A 113 -22.82 -7.89 -2.88
C SER A 113 -22.44 -6.82 -3.91
N ALA A 114 -23.27 -5.80 -4.11
CA ALA A 114 -23.01 -4.73 -5.06
C ALA A 114 -21.81 -3.87 -4.64
N LEU A 115 -21.73 -3.51 -3.36
CA LEU A 115 -20.61 -2.74 -2.82
C LEU A 115 -19.30 -3.54 -2.88
N MET A 116 -19.35 -4.83 -2.55
CA MET A 116 -18.19 -5.73 -2.64
C MET A 116 -17.73 -5.97 -4.08
N ALA A 117 -18.63 -5.97 -5.06
CA ALA A 117 -18.29 -6.04 -6.48
C ALA A 117 -17.56 -4.77 -6.93
N LYS A 118 -18.04 -3.58 -6.53
CA LYS A 118 -17.38 -2.30 -6.80
C LYS A 118 -15.97 -2.26 -6.20
N LYS A 119 -15.83 -2.67 -4.94
CA LYS A 119 -14.54 -2.79 -4.25
C LYS A 119 -13.57 -3.65 -5.03
N TYR A 120 -13.99 -4.86 -5.42
CA TYR A 120 -13.13 -5.79 -6.17
C TYR A 120 -12.71 -5.23 -7.53
N LYS A 121 -13.63 -4.55 -8.23
CA LYS A 121 -13.31 -3.88 -9.50
C LYS A 121 -12.23 -2.82 -9.32
N ILE A 122 -12.36 -1.96 -8.30
CA ILE A 122 -11.36 -0.91 -7.99
C ILE A 122 -10.02 -1.54 -7.63
N MET A 123 -10.00 -2.55 -6.77
CA MET A 123 -8.77 -3.28 -6.42
C MET A 123 -8.09 -3.83 -7.67
N LYS A 124 -8.83 -4.53 -8.54
CA LYS A 124 -8.29 -5.13 -9.76
C LYS A 124 -7.71 -4.07 -10.69
N ILE A 125 -8.41 -2.96 -10.92
CA ILE A 125 -7.93 -1.86 -11.77
C ILE A 125 -6.63 -1.27 -11.21
N ASN A 126 -6.59 -0.99 -9.91
CA ASN A 126 -5.40 -0.40 -9.29
C ASN A 126 -4.21 -1.36 -9.30
N VAL A 127 -4.42 -2.65 -9.01
CA VAL A 127 -3.37 -3.68 -9.07
C VAL A 127 -2.84 -3.80 -10.50
N VAL A 128 -3.72 -3.95 -11.49
CA VAL A 128 -3.31 -4.11 -12.90
C VAL A 128 -2.59 -2.85 -13.39
N GLY A 129 -3.09 -1.66 -13.06
CA GLY A 129 -2.45 -0.39 -13.42
C GLY A 129 -1.05 -0.26 -12.83
N TYR A 130 -0.89 -0.58 -11.54
CA TYR A 130 0.39 -0.52 -10.86
C TYR A 130 1.40 -1.56 -11.40
N VAL A 131 0.95 -2.80 -11.58
CA VAL A 131 1.77 -3.86 -12.18
C VAL A 131 2.22 -3.46 -13.59
N SER A 132 1.33 -2.89 -14.39
CA SER A 132 1.62 -2.48 -15.78
C SER A 132 2.66 -1.38 -15.84
N ILE A 133 2.57 -0.36 -14.99
CA ILE A 133 3.54 0.76 -15.01
C ILE A 133 4.91 0.34 -14.49
N VAL A 134 4.98 -0.53 -13.47
CA VAL A 134 6.27 -1.04 -12.96
C VAL A 134 6.96 -1.93 -13.99
N TYR A 135 6.26 -2.91 -14.56
CA TYR A 135 6.86 -3.75 -15.61
C TYR A 135 7.13 -2.99 -16.91
N GLY A 136 6.33 -1.97 -17.22
CA GLY A 136 6.63 -1.03 -18.30
C GLY A 136 7.97 -0.33 -18.06
N SER A 137 8.22 0.14 -16.84
CA SER A 137 9.52 0.71 -16.45
C SER A 137 10.65 -0.30 -16.63
N CYS A 138 10.53 -1.52 -16.06
CA CYS A 138 11.54 -2.57 -16.22
C CYS A 138 11.83 -2.91 -17.68
N PHE A 139 10.79 -2.98 -18.52
CA PHE A 139 10.92 -3.21 -19.95
C PHE A 139 11.78 -2.13 -20.63
N PHE A 140 11.57 -0.85 -20.32
CA PHE A 140 12.39 0.24 -20.87
C PHE A 140 13.85 0.18 -20.39
N PHE A 141 14.12 -0.25 -19.15
CA PHE A 141 15.48 -0.49 -18.68
C PHE A 141 16.19 -1.61 -19.45
N VAL A 142 15.50 -2.73 -19.70
CA VAL A 142 16.05 -3.83 -20.53
C VAL A 142 16.28 -3.37 -21.97
N PHE A 143 15.32 -2.63 -22.54
CA PHE A 143 15.42 -2.13 -23.90
C PHE A 143 16.61 -1.16 -24.07
N GLU A 144 16.84 -0.28 -23.09
CA GLU A 144 18.01 0.60 -23.08
C GLU A 144 19.32 -0.19 -22.98
N GLY A 145 19.37 -1.23 -22.14
CA GLY A 145 20.53 -2.13 -22.05
C GLY A 145 20.81 -2.84 -23.38
N LEU A 146 19.77 -3.34 -24.06
CA LEU A 146 19.90 -3.96 -25.39
C LEU A 146 20.37 -2.94 -26.45
N ARG A 147 19.81 -1.72 -26.42
CA ARG A 147 20.25 -0.64 -27.33
C ARG A 147 21.74 -0.36 -27.16
N LYS A 148 22.21 -0.19 -25.92
CA LYS A 148 23.63 0.01 -25.60
C LYS A 148 24.50 -1.11 -26.18
N MET A 149 24.07 -2.36 -26.01
CA MET A 149 24.72 -3.54 -26.60
C MET A 149 24.83 -3.47 -28.13
N PHE A 150 23.73 -3.14 -28.83
CA PHE A 150 23.73 -3.03 -30.30
C PHE A 150 24.54 -1.84 -30.83
N THR A 151 24.72 -0.79 -30.03
CA THR A 151 25.58 0.36 -30.39
C THR A 151 27.06 0.15 -30.07
N GLY A 152 27.46 -1.06 -29.62
CA GLY A 152 28.86 -1.40 -29.33
C GLY A 152 29.30 -1.12 -27.90
N SER A 153 28.37 -0.90 -26.97
CA SER A 153 28.63 -0.82 -25.53
C SER A 153 28.18 -2.11 -24.83
N HIS A 154 28.21 -2.15 -23.50
CA HIS A 154 27.84 -3.33 -22.73
C HIS A 154 26.33 -3.37 -22.40
N PHE A 155 25.78 -4.58 -22.24
CA PHE A 155 24.42 -4.76 -21.75
C PHE A 155 24.32 -4.44 -20.25
N VAL A 156 23.82 -3.26 -19.90
CA VAL A 156 23.67 -2.82 -18.50
C VAL A 156 22.24 -2.37 -18.24
N THR A 157 21.55 -3.06 -17.33
CA THR A 157 20.24 -2.64 -16.82
C THR A 157 20.32 -2.11 -15.40
N VAL A 158 21.24 -2.65 -14.62
CA VAL A 158 21.54 -2.29 -13.24
C VAL A 158 23.04 -2.15 -13.13
N VAL A 159 23.50 -1.05 -12.55
CA VAL A 159 24.94 -0.74 -12.44
C VAL A 159 25.44 -1.28 -11.11
N THR A 160 26.21 -2.37 -11.16
CA THR A 160 26.81 -3.05 -9.99
C THR A 160 28.33 -2.92 -9.98
N TYR A 161 28.96 -3.01 -8.81
CA TYR A 161 30.41 -2.83 -8.66
C TYR A 161 31.24 -3.83 -9.50
N TYR A 162 30.71 -5.05 -9.63
CA TYR A 162 31.21 -6.06 -10.55
C TYR A 162 30.07 -6.49 -11.48
N PRO A 163 30.33 -6.68 -12.78
CA PRO A 163 31.58 -6.41 -13.48
C PRO A 163 31.88 -4.92 -13.64
N THR A 164 33.17 -4.57 -13.79
CA THR A 164 33.58 -3.20 -14.11
C THR A 164 33.07 -2.81 -15.50
N PHE A 165 33.06 -1.51 -15.80
CA PHE A 165 32.58 -1.01 -17.08
C PHE A 165 33.35 -1.67 -18.24
N GLU A 166 34.68 -1.60 -18.23
CA GLU A 166 35.56 -2.11 -19.29
C GLU A 166 35.66 -3.64 -19.41
N ASP A 167 35.00 -4.42 -18.51
CA ASP A 167 35.07 -5.88 -18.56
C ASP A 167 34.11 -6.45 -19.63
N ASP A 168 34.71 -6.86 -20.74
CA ASP A 168 34.06 -7.50 -21.89
C ASP A 168 34.03 -9.03 -21.83
N SER A 169 34.45 -9.63 -20.71
CA SER A 169 34.46 -11.08 -20.60
C SER A 169 33.05 -11.68 -20.69
N ILE A 170 32.98 -12.92 -21.18
CA ILE A 170 31.73 -13.71 -21.20
C ILE A 170 31.16 -13.84 -19.77
N LEU A 171 32.05 -13.91 -18.77
CA LEU A 171 31.68 -13.94 -17.36
C LEU A 171 30.99 -12.64 -16.94
N ALA A 172 31.55 -11.48 -17.28
CA ALA A 172 30.95 -10.17 -16.99
C ALA A 172 29.55 -10.05 -17.62
N THR A 173 29.40 -10.42 -18.88
CA THR A 173 28.09 -10.41 -19.56
C THR A 173 27.09 -11.35 -18.88
N SER A 174 27.53 -12.54 -18.48
CA SER A 174 26.68 -13.50 -17.75
C SER A 174 26.21 -12.94 -16.40
N VAL A 175 27.09 -12.23 -15.69
CA VAL A 175 26.77 -11.59 -14.41
C VAL A 175 25.79 -10.44 -14.61
N ARG A 176 25.97 -9.59 -15.64
CA ARG A 176 25.02 -8.51 -15.98
C ARG A 176 23.61 -9.05 -16.25
N VAL A 177 23.49 -10.16 -17.00
CA VAL A 177 22.20 -10.83 -17.24
C VAL A 177 21.63 -11.43 -15.95
N PHE A 178 22.48 -12.03 -15.12
CA PHE A 178 22.06 -12.60 -13.84
C PHE A 178 21.54 -11.53 -12.88
N THR A 179 22.20 -10.37 -12.76
CA THR A 179 21.73 -9.27 -11.91
C THR A 179 20.41 -8.68 -12.43
N THR A 180 20.20 -8.61 -13.75
CA THR A 180 18.89 -8.29 -14.33
C THR A 180 17.83 -9.30 -13.87
N ALA A 181 18.12 -10.60 -13.92
CA ALA A 181 17.15 -11.62 -13.48
C ALA A 181 16.81 -11.46 -11.98
N VAL A 182 17.82 -11.25 -11.12
CA VAL A 182 17.61 -11.00 -9.68
C VAL A 182 16.75 -9.75 -9.45
N LEU A 183 17.00 -8.67 -10.19
CA LEU A 183 16.16 -7.47 -10.15
C LEU A 183 14.69 -7.79 -10.42
N TYR A 184 14.38 -8.55 -11.48
CA TYR A 184 13.00 -8.91 -11.81
C TYR A 184 12.33 -9.70 -10.69
N VAL A 185 13.02 -10.67 -10.08
CA VAL A 185 12.46 -11.43 -8.95
C VAL A 185 12.26 -10.53 -7.73
N MET A 186 13.18 -9.59 -7.47
CA MET A 186 13.03 -8.59 -6.40
C MET A 186 11.82 -7.67 -6.65
N MET A 187 11.61 -7.21 -7.89
CA MET A 187 10.47 -6.39 -8.27
C MET A 187 9.15 -7.15 -8.10
N VAL A 188 9.08 -8.41 -8.53
CA VAL A 188 7.90 -9.28 -8.31
C VAL A 188 7.59 -9.39 -6.81
N THR A 189 8.62 -9.61 -5.99
CA THR A 189 8.51 -9.70 -4.53
C THR A 189 7.98 -8.40 -3.92
N MET A 190 8.55 -7.26 -4.30
CA MET A 190 8.10 -5.94 -3.85
C MET A 190 6.63 -5.67 -4.23
N ILE A 191 6.28 -5.86 -5.50
CA ILE A 191 4.94 -5.59 -6.02
C ILE A 191 3.89 -6.42 -5.27
N LEU A 192 4.12 -7.73 -5.12
CA LEU A 192 3.10 -8.64 -4.61
C LEU A 192 3.08 -8.71 -3.08
N SER A 193 4.24 -8.77 -2.43
CA SER A 193 4.33 -8.95 -0.98
C SER A 193 4.20 -7.64 -0.21
N VAL A 194 4.50 -6.49 -0.83
CA VAL A 194 4.52 -5.20 -0.15
C VAL A 194 3.50 -4.23 -0.73
N ASP A 195 3.70 -3.79 -1.96
CA ASP A 195 3.02 -2.58 -2.46
C ASP A 195 1.54 -2.83 -2.74
N THR A 196 1.22 -3.86 -3.53
CA THR A 196 -0.17 -4.21 -3.82
C THR A 196 -0.88 -4.77 -2.59
N PHE A 197 -0.15 -5.43 -1.69
CA PHE A 197 -0.71 -5.95 -0.45
C PHE A 197 -1.13 -4.81 0.49
N THR A 198 -0.26 -3.82 0.70
CA THR A 198 -0.56 -2.58 1.44
C THR A 198 -1.74 -1.85 0.82
N MET A 199 -1.73 -1.65 -0.50
CA MET A 199 -2.82 -1.00 -1.23
C MET A 199 -4.16 -1.72 -1.03
N ILE A 200 -4.19 -3.05 -1.13
CA ILE A 200 -5.41 -3.84 -0.94
C ILE A 200 -5.94 -3.65 0.48
N TYR A 201 -5.09 -3.66 1.49
CA TYR A 201 -5.52 -3.37 2.87
C TYR A 201 -6.18 -2.01 3.01
N LEU A 202 -5.59 -0.96 2.43
CA LEU A 202 -6.18 0.39 2.49
C LEU A 202 -7.55 0.41 1.80
N ILE A 203 -7.68 -0.20 0.62
CA ILE A 203 -8.97 -0.26 -0.08
C ILE A 203 -9.98 -1.10 0.72
N MET A 204 -9.61 -2.27 1.25
CA MET A 204 -10.48 -3.09 2.08
C MET A 204 -10.98 -2.31 3.30
N TYR A 205 -10.06 -1.65 3.99
CA TYR A 205 -10.34 -0.92 5.22
C TYR A 205 -11.29 0.26 4.98
N LYS A 206 -11.09 1.02 3.89
CA LYS A 206 -12.05 2.04 3.42
C LYS A 206 -13.47 1.47 3.29
N TYR A 207 -13.59 0.34 2.60
CA TYR A 207 -14.90 -0.28 2.36
C TYR A 207 -15.55 -0.85 3.64
N LYS A 208 -14.77 -1.13 4.69
CA LYS A 208 -15.35 -1.49 5.99
C LYS A 208 -16.05 -0.31 6.65
N PHE A 209 -15.51 0.90 6.54
CA PHE A 209 -16.22 2.10 7.00
C PHE A 209 -17.48 2.37 6.18
N MET A 210 -17.42 2.20 4.85
CA MET A 210 -18.62 2.30 4.01
C MET A 210 -19.71 1.30 4.42
N THR A 211 -19.31 0.06 4.70
CA THR A 211 -20.24 -0.99 5.17
C THR A 211 -20.84 -0.64 6.52
N LEU A 212 -20.04 -0.10 7.44
CA LEU A 212 -20.51 0.35 8.75
C LEU A 212 -21.48 1.54 8.65
N LYS A 213 -21.21 2.50 7.76
CA LYS A 213 -22.12 3.61 7.46
C LYS A 213 -23.48 3.08 6.98
N GLN A 214 -23.45 2.21 5.97
CA GLN A 214 -24.64 1.60 5.41
C GLN A 214 -25.41 0.76 6.44
N TYR A 215 -24.72 0.10 7.35
CA TYR A 215 -25.34 -0.61 8.47
C TYR A 215 -26.19 0.32 9.36
N PHE A 216 -25.69 1.50 9.72
CA PHE A 216 -26.46 2.47 10.50
C PHE A 216 -27.64 3.08 9.73
N GLU A 217 -27.48 3.27 8.42
CA GLU A 217 -28.56 3.69 7.52
C GLU A 217 -29.65 2.61 7.44
N ASN A 218 -29.28 1.34 7.27
CA ASN A 218 -30.23 0.22 7.24
C ASN A 218 -30.93 0.04 8.60
N LEU A 219 -30.21 0.23 9.72
CA LEU A 219 -30.80 0.20 11.07
C LEU A 219 -31.91 1.24 11.23
N ARG A 220 -31.76 2.42 10.62
CA ARG A 220 -32.78 3.47 10.59
C ARG A 220 -34.02 3.04 9.81
N GLU A 221 -33.82 2.50 8.61
CA GLU A 221 -34.93 2.05 7.76
C GLU A 221 -35.72 0.91 8.43
N GLU A 222 -35.02 -0.06 9.02
CA GLU A 222 -35.65 -1.15 9.81
C GLU A 222 -36.47 -0.61 10.98
N PHE A 223 -35.94 0.39 11.69
CA PHE A 223 -36.66 1.05 12.78
C PHE A 223 -37.95 1.70 12.31
N TYR A 224 -37.93 2.48 11.22
CA TYR A 224 -39.13 3.14 10.70
C TYR A 224 -40.16 2.13 10.17
N VAL A 225 -39.72 1.04 9.54
CA VAL A 225 -40.63 -0.04 9.10
C VAL A 225 -41.37 -0.67 10.28
N LEU A 226 -40.66 -1.00 11.37
CA LEU A 226 -41.27 -1.57 12.58
C LEU A 226 -42.19 -0.56 13.28
N ASN A 227 -41.76 0.70 13.35
CA ASN A 227 -42.54 1.79 13.93
C ASN A 227 -43.87 2.01 13.18
N ASN A 228 -43.85 1.95 11.84
CA ASN A 228 -45.04 2.07 11.00
C ASN A 228 -46.00 0.87 11.13
N ARG A 229 -45.51 -0.30 11.55
CA ARG A 229 -46.33 -1.47 11.89
C ARG A 229 -46.96 -1.40 13.28
N GLY A 230 -46.62 -0.37 14.08
CA GLY A 230 -47.07 -0.23 15.46
C GLY A 230 -46.27 -1.07 16.46
N GLU A 231 -45.16 -1.69 16.05
CA GLU A 231 -44.31 -2.56 16.87
C GLU A 231 -43.22 -1.75 17.62
N TYR A 232 -43.64 -0.76 18.41
CA TYR A 232 -42.74 0.24 19.02
C TYR A 232 -41.67 -0.35 19.95
N ASP A 233 -42.04 -1.34 20.77
CA ASP A 233 -41.11 -1.95 21.73
C ASP A 233 -40.03 -2.77 21.02
N LEU A 234 -40.42 -3.53 19.99
CA LEU A 234 -39.51 -4.30 19.16
C LEU A 234 -38.58 -3.39 18.36
N ALA A 235 -39.11 -2.30 17.78
CA ALA A 235 -38.32 -1.30 17.06
C ALA A 235 -37.24 -0.69 17.99
N THR A 236 -37.61 -0.34 19.21
CA THR A 236 -36.70 0.25 20.21
C THR A 236 -35.63 -0.74 20.67
N GLU A 237 -35.98 -2.01 20.86
CA GLU A 237 -35.03 -3.06 21.24
C GLU A 237 -34.05 -3.40 20.10
N ARG A 238 -34.55 -3.49 18.86
CA ARG A 238 -33.74 -3.66 17.65
C ARG A 238 -32.78 -2.49 17.45
N MET A 239 -33.24 -1.26 17.65
CA MET A 239 -32.38 -0.06 17.62
C MET A 239 -31.26 -0.14 18.67
N ALA A 240 -31.60 -0.47 19.92
CA ALA A 240 -30.62 -0.52 21.00
C ALA A 240 -29.57 -1.61 20.78
N SER A 241 -29.99 -2.82 20.40
CA SER A 241 -29.09 -3.94 20.09
C SER A 241 -28.23 -3.65 18.86
N GLY A 242 -28.84 -3.13 17.79
CA GLY A 242 -28.17 -2.75 16.56
C GLY A 242 -27.12 -1.66 16.77
N LEU A 243 -27.41 -0.64 17.59
CA LEU A 243 -26.43 0.38 17.98
C LEU A 243 -25.24 -0.22 18.73
N VAL A 244 -25.48 -1.10 19.71
CA VAL A 244 -24.38 -1.76 20.45
C VAL A 244 -23.50 -2.57 19.50
N GLU A 245 -24.09 -3.28 18.55
CA GLU A 245 -23.34 -4.03 17.54
C GLU A 245 -22.55 -3.12 16.61
N GLY A 246 -23.15 -2.06 16.08
CA GLY A 246 -22.47 -1.06 15.27
C GLY A 246 -21.30 -0.39 15.99
N ILE A 247 -21.47 -0.05 17.27
CA ILE A 247 -20.39 0.52 18.11
C ILE A 247 -19.26 -0.49 18.32
N LYS A 248 -19.56 -1.78 18.51
CA LYS A 248 -18.53 -2.83 18.60
C LYS A 248 -17.76 -2.98 17.28
N MET A 249 -18.45 -2.95 16.15
CA MET A 249 -17.82 -2.95 14.82
C MET A 249 -16.92 -1.73 14.65
N HIS A 250 -17.42 -0.53 14.97
CA HIS A 250 -16.68 0.73 14.89
C HIS A 250 -15.40 0.72 15.76
N ASN A 251 -15.49 0.29 17.02
CA ASN A 251 -14.34 0.18 17.91
C ASN A 251 -13.31 -0.83 17.38
N THR A 252 -13.78 -1.92 16.75
CA THR A 252 -12.88 -2.89 16.12
C THR A 252 -12.18 -2.29 14.90
N LEU A 253 -12.86 -1.47 14.10
CA LEU A 253 -12.23 -0.74 12.99
C LEU A 253 -11.18 0.25 13.50
N ILE A 254 -11.48 1.06 14.52
CA ILE A 254 -10.49 1.97 15.12
C ILE A 254 -9.24 1.21 15.63
N ARG A 255 -9.42 0.03 16.21
CA ARG A 255 -8.27 -0.80 16.62
C ARG A 255 -7.49 -1.35 15.42
N LEU A 256 -8.20 -1.72 14.35
CA LEU A 256 -7.61 -2.17 13.10
C LEU A 256 -6.71 -1.10 12.46
N SER A 257 -7.04 0.20 12.56
CA SER A 257 -6.12 1.23 12.01
C SER A 257 -4.77 1.24 12.71
N VAL A 258 -4.73 1.01 14.03
CA VAL A 258 -3.46 0.96 14.78
C VAL A 258 -2.63 -0.25 14.34
N ASP A 259 -3.27 -1.39 14.12
CA ASP A 259 -2.59 -2.59 13.63
C ASP A 259 -2.09 -2.40 12.18
N ILE A 260 -2.88 -1.76 11.30
CA ILE A 260 -2.50 -1.43 9.91
C ILE A 260 -1.31 -0.46 9.90
N ASP A 261 -1.34 0.59 10.73
CA ASP A 261 -0.24 1.54 10.86
C ASP A 261 1.05 0.86 11.34
N LYS A 262 0.94 -0.06 12.30
CA LYS A 262 2.10 -0.83 12.77
C LYS A 262 2.65 -1.80 11.72
N ALA A 263 1.79 -2.40 10.90
CA ALA A 263 2.19 -3.35 9.86
C ALA A 263 2.77 -2.67 8.61
N PHE A 264 2.17 -1.57 8.17
CA PHE A 264 2.44 -0.94 6.86
C PHE A 264 2.87 0.53 6.95
N GLY A 265 2.89 1.14 8.13
CA GLY A 265 3.27 2.55 8.32
C GLY A 265 4.67 2.85 7.80
N THR A 266 5.64 1.98 8.07
CA THR A 266 7.01 2.09 7.53
C THR A 266 7.03 2.01 6.00
N VAL A 267 6.22 1.14 5.39
CA VAL A 267 6.12 1.01 3.93
C VAL A 267 5.60 2.30 3.30
N MET A 268 4.49 2.83 3.83
CA MET A 268 3.90 4.08 3.35
C MET A 268 4.86 5.26 3.54
N ALA A 269 5.56 5.32 4.66
CA ALA A 269 6.51 6.36 4.98
C ALA A 269 7.73 6.35 4.04
N LEU A 270 8.30 5.16 3.81
CA LEU A 270 9.38 4.97 2.84
C LEU A 270 8.93 5.26 1.40
N GLN A 271 7.67 4.98 1.06
CA GLN A 271 7.12 5.34 -0.26
C GLN A 271 7.10 6.86 -0.46
N VAL A 272 6.72 7.62 0.55
CA VAL A 272 6.74 9.10 0.50
C VAL A 272 8.16 9.59 0.27
N CYS A 273 9.14 9.12 1.05
CA CYS A 273 10.54 9.51 0.92
C CYS A 273 11.14 9.11 -0.43
N GLN A 274 10.88 7.89 -0.90
CA GLN A 274 11.37 7.40 -2.19
C GLN A 274 10.79 8.23 -3.33
N SER A 275 9.48 8.47 -3.32
CA SER A 275 8.82 9.22 -4.39
C SER A 275 9.30 10.67 -4.44
N SER A 276 9.43 11.35 -3.29
CA SER A 276 9.92 12.73 -3.25
C SER A 276 11.39 12.83 -3.67
N GLY A 277 12.25 11.93 -3.18
CA GLY A 277 13.67 11.88 -3.54
C GLY A 277 13.89 11.60 -5.02
N SER A 278 13.22 10.58 -5.57
CA SER A 278 13.32 10.24 -7.00
C SER A 278 12.76 11.35 -7.89
N ALA A 279 11.74 12.08 -7.45
CA ALA A 279 11.22 13.21 -8.19
C ALA A 279 12.25 14.33 -8.32
N VAL A 280 12.87 14.73 -7.21
CA VAL A 280 13.93 15.75 -7.21
C VAL A 280 15.10 15.30 -8.08
N SER A 281 15.49 14.02 -7.98
CA SER A 281 16.56 13.46 -8.81
C SER A 281 16.23 13.55 -10.31
N LEU A 282 15.03 13.16 -10.73
CA LEU A 282 14.60 13.25 -12.13
C LEU A 282 14.68 14.69 -12.65
N LEU A 283 14.18 15.64 -11.87
CA LEU A 283 14.15 17.05 -12.25
C LEU A 283 15.55 17.63 -12.39
N LEU A 284 16.46 17.24 -11.49
CA LEU A 284 17.86 17.60 -11.57
C LEU A 284 18.52 16.98 -12.82
N GLN A 285 18.21 15.72 -13.13
CA GLN A 285 18.72 15.06 -14.34
C GLN A 285 18.24 15.77 -15.60
N ILE A 286 16.97 16.18 -15.68
CA ILE A 286 16.44 16.94 -16.82
C ILE A 286 17.14 18.31 -16.92
N ALA A 287 17.32 19.01 -15.80
CA ALA A 287 17.91 20.35 -15.79
C ALA A 287 19.42 20.37 -16.09
N LEU A 288 20.13 19.26 -15.86
CA LEU A 288 21.59 19.15 -16.03
C LEU A 288 22.02 18.31 -17.24
N SER A 289 21.08 17.88 -18.09
CA SER A 289 21.42 17.04 -19.25
C SER A 289 21.07 17.72 -20.55
N ASP A 290 22.08 18.17 -21.29
CA ASP A 290 21.91 18.84 -22.58
C ASP A 290 21.47 17.88 -23.71
N GLN A 291 21.61 16.56 -23.54
CA GLN A 291 21.29 15.55 -24.57
C GLN A 291 20.84 14.19 -23.98
N LEU A 292 19.71 14.12 -23.27
CA LEU A 292 19.08 12.83 -22.93
C LEU A 292 18.49 12.19 -24.19
N THR A 293 18.86 10.94 -24.50
CA THR A 293 18.20 10.17 -25.57
C THR A 293 16.72 9.96 -25.24
N SER A 294 15.86 9.85 -26.27
CA SER A 294 14.42 9.65 -26.06
C SER A 294 14.10 8.42 -25.20
N ILE A 295 14.91 7.36 -25.32
CA ILE A 295 14.73 6.10 -24.57
C ILE A 295 15.20 6.26 -23.10
N ALA A 296 16.32 6.94 -22.86
CA ALA A 296 16.78 7.26 -21.51
C ALA A 296 15.80 8.18 -20.76
N SER A 297 15.16 9.11 -21.47
CA SER A 297 14.06 9.91 -20.90
C SER A 297 12.84 9.05 -20.57
N MET A 298 12.46 8.10 -21.44
CA MET A 298 11.31 7.22 -21.19
C MET A 298 11.51 6.33 -19.95
N LYS A 299 12.67 5.67 -19.79
CA LYS A 299 12.91 4.81 -18.60
C LYS A 299 12.74 5.61 -17.29
N LEU A 300 13.24 6.84 -17.26
CA LEU A 300 13.19 7.72 -16.09
C LEU A 300 11.77 8.22 -15.80
N ILE A 301 11.02 8.62 -16.84
CA ILE A 301 9.62 9.03 -16.72
C ILE A 301 8.75 7.88 -16.22
N PHE A 302 8.91 6.68 -16.76
CA PHE A 302 8.14 5.51 -16.31
C PHE A 302 8.49 5.11 -14.88
N PHE A 303 9.77 5.19 -14.50
CA PHE A 303 10.21 4.94 -13.13
C PHE A 303 9.58 5.90 -12.12
N VAL A 304 9.69 7.21 -12.35
CA VAL A 304 9.09 8.22 -11.47
C VAL A 304 7.57 8.16 -11.52
N GLY A 305 7.00 7.93 -12.71
CA GLY A 305 5.56 7.72 -12.90
C GLY A 305 5.03 6.57 -12.05
N ALA A 306 5.74 5.43 -12.00
CA ALA A 306 5.38 4.29 -11.16
C ALA A 306 5.39 4.65 -9.66
N LEU A 307 6.41 5.40 -9.20
CA LEU A 307 6.52 5.82 -7.81
C LEU A 307 5.40 6.78 -7.40
N PHE A 308 5.11 7.80 -8.22
CA PHE A 308 4.01 8.74 -7.95
C PHE A 308 2.65 8.08 -8.06
N PHE A 309 2.48 7.13 -8.99
CA PHE A 309 1.24 6.38 -9.10
C PHE A 309 0.97 5.59 -7.83
N LEU A 310 1.97 4.87 -7.31
CA LEU A 310 1.85 4.16 -6.04
C LEU A 310 1.62 5.10 -4.84
N LEU A 311 2.35 6.22 -4.80
CA LEU A 311 2.17 7.24 -3.76
C LEU A 311 0.74 7.79 -3.76
N GLY A 312 0.22 8.12 -4.93
CA GLY A 312 -1.16 8.57 -5.12
C GLY A 312 -2.15 7.50 -4.65
N LEU A 313 -1.94 6.23 -5.01
CA LEU A 313 -2.77 5.14 -4.54
C LEU A 313 -2.79 5.03 -3.00
N PHE A 314 -1.65 5.18 -2.32
CA PHE A 314 -1.61 5.14 -0.86
C PHE A 314 -2.30 6.36 -0.24
N LEU A 315 -1.91 7.57 -0.65
CA LEU A 315 -2.41 8.81 -0.04
C LEU A 315 -3.88 9.07 -0.32
N CYS A 316 -4.35 8.79 -1.54
CA CYS A 316 -5.77 8.94 -1.87
C CYS A 316 -6.61 7.93 -1.06
N ASN A 317 -6.23 6.65 -0.99
CA ASN A 317 -6.99 5.68 -0.20
C ASN A 317 -6.96 5.99 1.31
N ALA A 318 -5.81 6.45 1.85
CA ALA A 318 -5.73 6.91 3.24
C ALA A 318 -6.60 8.15 3.52
N GLY A 319 -6.65 9.09 2.57
CA GLY A 319 -7.56 10.24 2.61
C GLY A 319 -9.03 9.82 2.59
N GLU A 320 -9.41 8.89 1.71
CA GLU A 320 -10.78 8.35 1.68
C GLU A 320 -11.15 7.61 2.96
N ILE A 321 -10.22 6.88 3.58
CA ILE A 321 -10.45 6.24 4.88
C ILE A 321 -10.79 7.30 5.93
N THR A 322 -9.99 8.37 6.01
CA THR A 322 -10.23 9.48 6.95
C THR A 322 -11.61 10.11 6.72
N TYR A 323 -11.95 10.34 5.45
CA TYR A 323 -13.25 10.90 5.06
C TYR A 323 -14.40 9.96 5.44
N GLN A 324 -14.34 8.68 5.05
CA GLN A 324 -15.39 7.70 5.35
C GLN A 324 -15.55 7.44 6.85
N ALA A 325 -14.46 7.47 7.62
CA ALA A 325 -14.53 7.38 9.08
C ALA A 325 -15.28 8.56 9.70
N SER A 326 -15.11 9.78 9.15
CA SER A 326 -15.81 10.97 9.65
C SER A 326 -17.33 10.91 9.40
N GLU A 327 -17.76 10.36 8.26
CA GLU A 327 -19.18 10.21 7.91
C GLU A 327 -19.91 9.19 8.81
N VAL A 328 -19.20 8.31 9.51
CA VAL A 328 -19.83 7.38 10.48
C VAL A 328 -20.51 8.15 11.60
N SER A 329 -19.96 9.30 12.01
CA SER A 329 -20.58 10.13 13.05
C SER A 329 -21.97 10.64 12.63
N ASP A 330 -22.10 11.09 11.38
CA ASP A 330 -23.38 11.52 10.80
C ASP A 330 -24.35 10.33 10.68
N ALA A 331 -23.89 9.18 10.22
CA ALA A 331 -24.73 7.98 10.11
C ALA A 331 -25.27 7.52 11.47
N ILE A 332 -24.45 7.58 12.53
CA ILE A 332 -24.89 7.32 13.91
C ILE A 332 -25.89 8.37 14.36
N PHE A 333 -25.66 9.66 14.08
CA PHE A 333 -26.58 10.73 14.46
C PHE A 333 -27.95 10.58 13.79
N TYR A 334 -27.97 10.22 12.52
CA TYR A 334 -29.20 10.05 11.75
C TYR A 334 -29.84 8.67 11.88
N CYS A 335 -29.35 7.76 12.73
CA CYS A 335 -29.85 6.38 12.82
C CYS A 335 -31.33 6.26 13.31
N GLY A 336 -31.99 7.34 13.70
CA GLY A 336 -33.41 7.33 14.12
C GLY A 336 -33.63 7.26 15.64
N TRP A 337 -32.55 7.32 16.43
CA TRP A 337 -32.59 7.25 17.89
C TRP A 337 -33.51 8.30 18.55
N GLN A 338 -33.70 9.46 17.91
CA GLN A 338 -34.56 10.54 18.40
C GLN A 338 -36.04 10.15 18.46
N SER A 339 -36.46 9.19 17.64
CA SER A 339 -37.83 8.69 17.57
C SER A 339 -38.11 7.60 18.61
N CYS A 340 -37.10 7.12 19.34
CA CYS A 340 -37.28 6.16 20.42
C CYS A 340 -37.90 6.83 21.66
N PRO A 341 -38.93 6.22 22.27
CA PRO A 341 -39.53 6.74 23.50
C PRO A 341 -38.50 6.73 24.66
N PRO A 342 -38.51 7.76 25.52
CA PRO A 342 -37.63 7.78 26.70
C PRO A 342 -38.01 6.65 27.66
N ARG A 343 -37.13 5.65 27.82
CA ARG A 343 -37.34 4.55 28.77
C ARG A 343 -37.10 5.02 30.23
N PRO A 344 -37.87 4.51 31.21
CA PRO A 344 -37.69 4.85 32.61
C PRO A 344 -36.32 4.40 33.16
N LYS A 345 -35.75 5.20 34.07
CA LYS A 345 -34.39 5.04 34.65
C LYS A 345 -34.09 3.67 35.27
N SER A 346 -35.11 2.86 35.57
CA SER A 346 -34.98 1.52 36.17
C SER A 346 -34.31 0.49 35.25
N ASN A 347 -34.30 0.68 33.92
CA ASN A 347 -33.64 -0.21 32.95
C ASN A 347 -32.42 0.48 32.30
N SER A 348 -31.45 0.85 33.12
CA SER A 348 -30.23 1.62 32.77
C SER A 348 -29.38 1.00 31.64
N ARG A 349 -29.50 -0.31 31.37
CA ARG A 349 -28.65 -1.01 30.39
C ARG A 349 -28.79 -0.49 28.95
N HIS A 350 -29.86 0.22 28.60
CA HIS A 350 -30.17 0.62 27.21
C HIS A 350 -30.56 2.10 27.07
N ASN A 351 -29.81 3.02 27.70
CA ASN A 351 -29.99 4.45 27.39
C ASN A 351 -29.43 4.77 25.99
N ILE A 352 -30.28 4.63 24.97
CA ILE A 352 -29.97 4.84 23.56
C ILE A 352 -29.31 6.21 23.33
N ARG A 353 -29.81 7.27 24.00
CA ARG A 353 -29.27 8.63 23.84
C ARG A 353 -27.82 8.74 24.30
N GLN A 354 -27.51 8.11 25.44
CA GLN A 354 -26.14 8.10 25.97
C GLN A 354 -25.21 7.27 25.07
N LEU A 355 -25.67 6.12 24.56
CA LEU A 355 -24.90 5.30 23.64
C LEU A 355 -24.56 6.06 22.35
N VAL A 356 -25.55 6.71 21.75
CA VAL A 356 -25.38 7.53 20.54
C VAL A 356 -24.40 8.66 20.79
N LEU A 357 -24.57 9.41 21.90
CA LEU A 357 -23.68 10.52 22.22
C LEU A 357 -22.22 10.07 22.38
N LEU A 358 -21.97 8.99 23.11
CA LEU A 358 -20.62 8.43 23.28
C LEU A 358 -20.05 7.92 21.94
N ALA A 359 -20.88 7.29 21.11
CA ALA A 359 -20.47 6.77 19.81
C ALA A 359 -20.11 7.90 18.83
N ILE A 360 -20.90 8.97 18.79
CA ILE A 360 -20.61 10.18 18.00
C ILE A 360 -19.32 10.83 18.48
N MET A 361 -19.15 11.03 19.80
CA MET A 361 -17.92 11.60 20.36
C MET A 361 -16.68 10.78 19.99
N GLN A 362 -16.81 9.46 19.87
CA GLN A 362 -15.72 8.59 19.42
C GLN A 362 -15.49 8.70 17.90
N ALA A 363 -16.55 8.73 17.09
CA ALA A 363 -16.49 8.81 15.62
C ALA A 363 -15.98 10.17 15.11
N GLN A 364 -16.22 11.24 15.86
CA GLN A 364 -15.71 12.58 15.54
C GLN A 364 -14.20 12.73 15.76
N ARG A 365 -13.55 11.76 16.43
CA ARG A 365 -12.08 11.77 16.52
C ARG A 365 -11.51 11.37 15.16
N PRO A 366 -10.76 12.26 14.48
CA PRO A 366 -10.33 12.02 13.12
C PRO A 366 -9.38 10.81 13.09
N LEU A 367 -9.74 9.80 12.30
CA LEU A 367 -8.90 8.65 12.05
C LEU A 367 -7.92 9.00 10.94
N VAL A 368 -6.76 9.52 11.32
CA VAL A 368 -5.70 9.90 10.38
C VAL A 368 -4.56 8.90 10.47
N MET A 369 -4.23 8.26 9.35
CA MET A 369 -3.03 7.43 9.24
C MET A 369 -1.79 8.34 9.12
N LYS A 370 -0.70 8.01 9.82
CA LYS A 370 0.49 8.87 9.89
C LYS A 370 1.76 8.11 9.49
N ALA A 371 2.44 8.57 8.44
CA ALA A 371 3.80 8.14 8.16
C ALA A 371 4.78 8.69 9.20
N PHE A 372 5.71 7.85 9.67
CA PHE A 372 6.65 8.16 10.75
C PHE A 372 6.01 8.77 12.00
N LYS A 373 4.70 8.55 12.22
CA LYS A 373 3.88 9.22 13.26
C LYS A 373 3.81 10.75 13.15
N MET A 374 4.41 11.36 12.13
CA MET A 374 4.52 12.80 11.96
C MET A 374 3.73 13.31 10.75
N LEU A 375 3.82 12.60 9.63
CA LEU A 375 3.29 13.07 8.35
C LEU A 375 1.93 12.43 8.10
N GLU A 376 0.88 13.26 8.07
CA GLU A 376 -0.49 12.80 7.86
C GLU A 376 -0.66 12.31 6.41
N LEU A 377 -1.17 11.10 6.23
CA LEU A 377 -1.39 10.50 4.93
C LEU A 377 -2.74 10.98 4.37
N THR A 378 -2.73 12.12 3.71
CA THR A 378 -3.92 12.78 3.18
C THR A 378 -3.76 13.19 1.71
N TYR A 379 -4.87 13.55 1.07
CA TYR A 379 -4.88 14.22 -0.22
C TYR A 379 -4.03 15.51 -0.23
N GLY A 380 -4.07 16.27 0.87
CA GLY A 380 -3.28 17.50 1.00
C GLY A 380 -1.79 17.23 0.93
N THR A 381 -1.34 16.14 1.56
CA THR A 381 0.06 15.69 1.52
C THR A 381 0.50 15.30 0.11
N PHE A 382 -0.35 14.63 -0.66
CA PHE A 382 -0.03 14.29 -2.05
C PHE A 382 0.18 15.56 -2.89
N ILE A 383 -0.75 16.50 -2.80
CA ILE A 383 -0.66 17.79 -3.50
C ILE A 383 0.57 18.57 -3.05
N LEU A 384 0.88 18.56 -1.75
CA LEU A 384 2.07 19.20 -1.20
C LEU A 384 3.34 18.62 -1.81
N VAL A 385 3.49 17.30 -1.83
CA VAL A 385 4.66 16.63 -2.42
C VAL A 385 4.82 17.02 -3.89
N VAL A 386 3.76 16.92 -4.69
CA VAL A 386 3.79 17.28 -6.13
C VAL A 386 4.18 18.76 -6.32
N ARG A 387 3.60 19.67 -5.53
CA ARG A 387 3.91 21.10 -5.59
C ARG A 387 5.35 21.38 -5.19
N SER A 388 5.83 20.80 -4.09
CA SER A 388 7.20 20.97 -3.62
C SER A 388 8.20 20.47 -4.64
N THR A 389 7.96 19.31 -5.24
CA THR A 389 8.75 18.76 -6.34
C THR A 389 8.83 19.74 -7.52
N TYR A 390 7.70 20.27 -7.98
CA TYR A 390 7.68 21.25 -9.07
C TYR A 390 8.38 22.57 -8.71
N SER A 391 8.19 23.07 -7.49
CA SER A 391 8.85 24.30 -7.02
C SER A 391 10.38 24.15 -7.02
N VAL A 392 10.89 23.00 -6.58
CA VAL A 392 12.34 22.71 -6.62
C VAL A 392 12.84 22.69 -8.06
N PHE A 393 12.10 22.04 -8.97
CA PHE A 393 12.44 22.07 -10.40
C PHE A 393 12.50 23.49 -10.98
N ALA A 394 11.44 24.27 -10.77
CA ALA A 394 11.36 25.61 -11.32
C ALA A 394 12.52 26.50 -10.83
N LEU A 395 12.96 26.30 -9.58
CA LEU A 395 14.11 26.99 -9.02
C LEU A 395 15.43 26.58 -9.69
N PHE A 396 15.70 25.28 -9.83
CA PHE A 396 16.92 24.81 -10.51
C PHE A 396 16.94 25.20 -11.99
N TYR A 397 15.79 25.13 -12.66
CA TYR A 397 15.66 25.54 -14.04
C TYR A 397 15.96 27.04 -14.20
N ALA A 398 15.39 27.89 -13.34
CA ALA A 398 15.64 29.33 -13.36
C ALA A 398 17.07 29.74 -13.00
N GLN A 399 17.83 28.90 -12.28
CA GLN A 399 19.24 29.14 -11.97
C GLN A 399 20.18 28.74 -13.12
N ASN A 400 19.75 27.84 -14.00
CA ASN A 400 20.56 27.31 -15.10
C ASN A 400 20.24 27.97 -16.46
N THR A 401 19.16 28.75 -16.55
CA THR A 401 18.91 29.73 -17.63
C THR A 401 19.43 31.11 -17.24
#